data_AF-A0A246WVW9-F1
#
_entry.id   AF-A0A246WVW9-F1
#
_cell.length_a   1.000
_cell.length_b   1.000
_cell.length_c   1.000
_cell.angle_alpha   90.00
_cell.angle_beta   90.00
_cell.angle_gamma   90.00
#
_symmetry.space_group_name_H-M   'P 1'
#
loop_
_entity.id
_entity.type
_entity.pdbx_description
1 polymer ?
#
loop_
_entity_poly.entity_id
_entity_poly.type
_entity_poly.pdbx_seq_one_letter_code
_entity_poly.pdbx_strand_id
1 'polypeptide(L)'
;MALAACSTAPTAPPIERLPGAAQSQAPALPATDAGNEVAIYALSLIDTGYRFGGKNPSAGLDCSGMVSYIFGRAANYRVSGSAADIARQGRQIDPSQLRAGDLVFFNTMNKPFSHVGIYLGDGRFVHAPSTNGKVHITRMDNPYFARRFEMARSYFN
;
A
#
# COMPACT_ATOMS: atom_id res chain seq x y z
N MET A 1 25.31 -63.06 18.48
CA MET A 1 26.29 -62.40 17.58
C MET A 1 25.79 -62.63 16.17
N ALA A 2 25.44 -61.68 15.31
CA ALA A 2 25.19 -60.24 15.40
C ALA A 2 24.04 -59.97 14.41
N LEU A 3 23.06 -59.15 14.79
CA LEU A 3 22.01 -58.64 13.89
C LEU A 3 22.59 -57.43 13.14
N ALA A 4 22.75 -57.52 11.82
CA ALA A 4 23.05 -56.37 10.97
C ALA A 4 21.78 -55.96 10.23
N ALA A 5 21.24 -54.80 10.59
CA ALA A 5 20.04 -54.20 10.04
C ALA A 5 20.34 -53.50 8.70
N CYS A 6 19.55 -53.79 7.68
CA CYS A 6 19.49 -53.02 6.44
C CYS A 6 18.42 -51.93 6.58
N SER A 7 18.84 -50.68 6.66
CA SER A 7 17.96 -49.52 6.72
C SER A 7 17.52 -49.11 5.32
N THR A 8 16.28 -49.43 4.94
CA THR A 8 15.62 -48.81 3.77
C THR A 8 14.73 -47.67 4.26
N ALA A 9 15.08 -46.43 3.94
CA ALA A 9 14.23 -45.28 4.21
C ALA A 9 12.97 -45.31 3.32
N PRO A 10 11.79 -44.89 3.82
CA PRO A 10 10.59 -44.78 3.00
C PRO A 10 10.67 -43.55 2.08
N THR A 11 10.50 -43.78 0.77
CA THR A 11 10.30 -42.74 -0.23
C THR A 11 8.95 -42.06 0.03
N ALA A 12 8.97 -40.76 0.36
CA ALA A 12 7.74 -39.96 0.42
C ALA A 12 7.15 -39.80 -1.00
N PRO A 13 5.82 -39.90 -1.19
CA PRO A 13 5.21 -39.69 -2.48
C PRO A 13 5.38 -38.23 -2.94
N PRO A 14 5.47 -37.97 -4.25
CA PRO A 14 5.45 -36.61 -4.78
C PRO A 14 4.15 -35.93 -4.36
N ILE A 15 4.24 -34.78 -3.69
CA ILE A 15 3.08 -33.94 -3.43
C ILE A 15 2.62 -33.37 -4.77
N GLU A 16 1.58 -33.98 -5.34
CA GLU A 16 0.82 -33.41 -6.44
C GLU A 16 0.28 -32.05 -5.98
N ARG A 17 0.85 -30.98 -6.53
CA ARG A 17 0.38 -29.62 -6.31
C ARG A 17 -1.03 -29.53 -6.87
N LEU A 18 -2.01 -29.47 -5.97
CA LEU A 18 -3.37 -29.06 -6.29
C LEU A 18 -3.30 -27.75 -7.12
N PRO A 19 -4.04 -27.63 -8.23
CA PRO A 19 -4.16 -26.36 -8.94
C PRO A 19 -4.94 -25.39 -8.04
N GLY A 20 -4.21 -24.67 -7.19
CA GLY A 20 -4.72 -23.62 -6.34
C GLY A 20 -5.15 -22.44 -7.20
N ALA A 21 -6.46 -22.18 -7.15
CA ALA A 21 -7.13 -20.92 -7.49
C ALA A 21 -6.37 -19.99 -8.44
N ALA A 22 -6.72 -20.06 -9.73
CA ALA A 22 -6.53 -18.94 -10.63
C ALA A 22 -7.18 -17.71 -9.99
N GLN A 23 -6.35 -16.82 -9.43
CA GLN A 23 -6.77 -15.50 -9.02
C GLN A 23 -7.11 -14.78 -10.32
N SER A 24 -8.40 -14.72 -10.66
CA SER A 24 -8.91 -13.81 -11.68
C SER A 24 -8.73 -12.37 -11.19
N GLN A 25 -7.50 -11.89 -11.23
CA GLN A 25 -7.18 -10.48 -11.10
C GLN A 25 -7.67 -9.84 -12.40
N ALA A 26 -8.70 -9.00 -12.29
CA ALA A 26 -9.01 -8.07 -13.38
C ALA A 26 -7.71 -7.34 -13.77
N PRO A 27 -7.41 -7.15 -15.06
CA PRO A 27 -6.13 -6.55 -15.45
C PRO A 27 -6.03 -5.16 -14.81
N ALA A 28 -5.10 -5.03 -13.85
CA ALA A 28 -4.76 -3.74 -13.29
C ALA A 28 -4.32 -2.83 -14.44
N LEU A 29 -4.86 -1.62 -14.48
CA LEU A 29 -4.42 -0.64 -15.48
C LEU A 29 -2.90 -0.45 -15.34
N PRO A 30 -2.16 -0.33 -16.46
CA PRO A 30 -0.72 -0.13 -16.39
C PRO A 30 -0.44 1.18 -15.66
N ALA A 31 0.40 1.11 -14.64
CA ALA A 31 0.87 2.28 -13.92
C ALA A 31 1.76 3.16 -14.83
N THR A 32 1.77 4.45 -14.56
CA THR A 32 2.70 5.37 -15.22
C THR A 32 4.11 5.21 -14.64
N ASP A 33 5.14 5.62 -15.37
CA ASP A 33 6.51 5.57 -14.88
C ASP A 33 6.66 6.32 -13.55
N ALA A 34 6.08 7.53 -13.46
CA ALA A 34 6.08 8.32 -12.22
C ALA A 34 5.32 7.65 -11.06
N GLY A 35 4.20 6.98 -11.36
CA GLY A 35 3.44 6.23 -10.36
C GLY A 35 4.21 5.02 -9.83
N ASN A 36 4.94 4.32 -10.70
CA ASN A 36 5.84 3.23 -10.34
C ASN A 36 7.00 3.72 -9.47
N GLU A 37 7.65 4.83 -9.83
CA GLU A 37 8.72 5.42 -9.03
C GLU A 37 8.24 5.81 -7.63
N VAL A 38 7.03 6.38 -7.53
CA VAL A 38 6.39 6.68 -6.24
C VAL A 38 6.18 5.41 -5.41
N ALA A 39 5.68 4.33 -6.02
CA ALA A 39 5.44 3.07 -5.33
C ALA A 39 6.76 2.40 -4.86
N ILE A 40 7.78 2.36 -5.74
CA ILE A 40 9.10 1.81 -5.44
C ILE A 40 9.77 2.60 -4.30
N TYR A 41 9.73 3.93 -4.37
CA TYR A 41 10.29 4.77 -3.33
C TYR A 41 9.57 4.56 -2.00
N ALA A 42 8.24 4.46 -2.01
CA ALA A 42 7.49 4.20 -0.79
C ALA A 42 7.83 2.83 -0.16
N LEU A 43 8.10 1.81 -0.98
CA LEU A 43 8.60 0.51 -0.52
C LEU A 43 9.99 0.62 0.13
N SER A 44 10.90 1.43 -0.43
CA SER A 44 12.23 1.66 0.16
C SER A 44 12.18 2.28 1.56
N LEU A 45 11.16 3.10 1.83
CA LEU A 45 10.96 3.69 3.16
C LEU A 45 10.53 2.67 4.21
N ILE A 46 9.84 1.60 3.79
CA ILE A 46 9.49 0.49 4.68
C ILE A 46 10.75 -0.28 5.05
N ASP A 47 11.59 -0.59 4.06
CA ASP A 47 12.83 -1.37 4.24
C ASP A 47 13.82 -0.66 5.18
N THR A 48 13.95 0.67 5.03
CA THR A 48 14.78 1.51 5.90
C THR A 48 14.20 1.72 7.30
N GLY A 49 12.98 1.25 7.57
CA GLY A 49 12.28 1.47 8.83
C GLY A 49 11.97 2.95 9.10
N TYR A 50 11.83 3.75 8.03
CA TYR A 50 11.61 5.18 8.12
C TYR A 50 10.34 5.50 8.92
N ARG A 51 10.40 6.56 9.72
CA ARG A 51 9.29 7.02 10.56
C ARG A 51 8.97 8.47 10.24
N PHE A 52 7.72 8.71 9.88
CA PHE A 52 7.23 10.06 9.72
C PHE A 52 6.87 10.64 11.10
N GLY A 53 7.43 11.81 11.40
CA GLY A 53 7.19 12.56 12.62
C GLY A 53 6.50 13.89 12.30
N GLY A 54 5.51 14.28 13.11
CA GLY A 54 4.78 15.52 12.93
C GLY A 54 3.97 15.87 14.18
N LYS A 55 3.82 17.17 14.44
CA LYS A 55 3.18 17.70 15.67
C LYS A 55 1.65 17.58 15.70
N ASN A 56 1.00 17.04 14.66
CA ASN A 56 -0.46 17.11 14.50
C ASN A 56 -1.06 15.90 13.71
N PRO A 57 -1.03 14.68 14.26
CA PRO A 57 -1.60 13.49 13.61
C PRO A 57 -3.11 13.61 13.39
N SER A 58 -3.84 14.28 14.30
CA SER A 58 -5.29 14.49 14.17
C SER A 58 -5.70 15.31 12.93
N ALA A 59 -4.76 16.03 12.31
CA ALA A 59 -4.97 16.77 11.08
C ALA A 59 -4.58 15.96 9.82
N GLY A 60 -4.15 14.70 9.99
CA GLY A 60 -3.61 13.85 8.92
C GLY A 60 -2.24 14.33 8.41
N LEU A 61 -1.51 15.15 9.18
CA LEU A 61 -0.25 15.75 8.73
C LEU A 61 0.92 14.78 8.66
N ASP A 62 0.85 13.66 9.37
CA ASP A 62 1.79 12.54 9.29
C ASP A 62 1.58 11.73 8.01
N CYS A 63 0.35 11.34 7.68
CA CYS A 63 0.04 10.64 6.44
C CYS A 63 0.18 11.55 5.21
N SER A 64 -0.25 12.81 5.29
CA SER A 64 -0.13 13.76 4.19
C SER A 64 1.31 14.25 4.00
N GLY A 65 2.07 14.36 5.10
CA GLY A 65 3.51 14.64 5.07
C GLY A 65 4.31 13.51 4.43
N MET A 66 3.96 12.25 4.70
CA MET A 66 4.53 11.09 3.99
C MET A 66 4.30 11.19 2.48
N VAL A 67 3.06 11.42 2.07
CA VAL A 67 2.70 11.56 0.65
C VAL A 67 3.49 12.70 0.01
N SER A 68 3.49 13.88 0.62
CA SER A 68 4.18 15.07 0.13
C SER A 68 5.69 14.83 -0.04
N TYR A 69 6.31 14.14 0.92
CA TYR A 69 7.72 13.77 0.88
C TYR A 69 8.03 12.80 -0.27
N ILE A 70 7.26 11.71 -0.38
CA ILE A 70 7.46 10.69 -1.41
C ILE A 70 7.24 11.27 -2.81
N PHE A 71 6.15 12.01 -3.01
CA PHE A 71 5.83 12.62 -4.31
C PHE A 71 6.90 13.63 -4.74
N GLY A 72 7.41 14.42 -3.79
CA GLY A 72 8.48 15.37 -4.06
C GLY A 72 9.82 14.69 -4.39
N ARG A 73 10.12 13.54 -3.77
CA ARG A 73 11.38 12.81 -3.98
C ARG A 73 11.37 11.93 -5.23
N ALA A 74 10.29 11.18 -5.44
CA ALA A 74 10.20 10.17 -6.50
C ALA A 74 9.73 10.76 -7.84
N ALA A 75 8.77 11.68 -7.80
CA ALA A 75 8.14 12.23 -9.02
C ALA A 75 8.41 13.73 -9.23
N ASN A 76 9.22 14.36 -8.38
CA ASN A 76 9.42 15.82 -8.36
C ASN A 76 8.10 16.61 -8.33
N TYR A 77 7.06 16.02 -7.74
CA TYR A 77 5.72 16.57 -7.71
C TYR A 77 5.41 17.15 -6.34
N ARG A 78 5.03 18.43 -6.30
CA ARG A 78 4.73 19.12 -5.04
C ARG A 78 3.28 18.94 -4.67
N VAL A 79 3.03 18.07 -3.71
CA VAL A 79 1.76 17.96 -2.99
C VAL A 79 1.93 18.62 -1.62
N SER A 80 0.94 19.38 -1.17
CA SER A 80 0.99 20.03 0.14
C SER A 80 -0.39 20.15 0.80
N GLY A 81 -0.38 20.27 2.12
CA GLY A 81 -1.57 20.42 2.95
C GLY A 81 -1.95 19.17 3.74
N SER A 82 -3.14 19.19 4.33
CA SER A 82 -3.75 18.06 5.03
C SER A 82 -4.17 16.96 4.04
N ALA A 83 -4.48 15.76 4.53
CA ALA A 83 -5.01 14.69 3.69
C ALA A 83 -6.27 15.11 2.91
N ALA A 84 -7.11 15.97 3.49
CA ALA A 84 -8.27 16.56 2.82
C ALA A 84 -7.90 17.58 1.73
N ASP A 85 -6.82 18.35 1.90
CA ASP A 85 -6.33 19.27 0.86
C ASP A 85 -5.81 18.48 -0.34
N ILE A 86 -5.03 17.43 -0.08
CA ILE A 86 -4.53 16.51 -1.10
C ILE A 86 -5.72 15.88 -1.84
N ALA A 87 -6.72 15.37 -1.12
CA ALA A 87 -7.92 14.80 -1.74
C ALA A 87 -8.62 15.75 -2.72
N ARG A 88 -8.56 17.08 -2.49
CA ARG A 88 -9.16 18.09 -3.38
C ARG A 88 -8.29 18.44 -4.59
N GLN A 89 -6.98 18.29 -4.50
CA GLN A 89 -6.03 18.65 -5.57
C GLN A 89 -5.95 17.57 -6.66
N GLY A 90 -6.10 16.30 -6.30
CA GLY A 90 -5.98 15.18 -7.24
C GLY A 90 -7.23 14.97 -8.12
N ARG A 91 -7.05 14.34 -9.28
CA ARG A 91 -8.17 13.95 -10.16
C ARG A 91 -8.89 12.74 -9.58
N GLN A 92 -10.21 12.80 -9.45
CA GLN A 92 -11.00 11.65 -9.00
C GLN A 92 -10.93 10.51 -10.01
N ILE A 93 -10.73 9.30 -9.50
CA ILE A 93 -10.74 8.06 -10.28
C ILE A 93 -11.68 7.06 -9.62
N ASP A 94 -12.22 6.15 -10.45
CA ASP A 94 -12.96 5.01 -9.93
C ASP A 94 -11.99 4.02 -9.25
N PRO A 95 -12.37 3.37 -8.13
CA PRO A 95 -11.51 2.37 -7.48
C PRO A 95 -11.08 1.23 -8.39
N SER A 96 -11.88 0.86 -9.40
CA SER A 96 -11.52 -0.13 -10.42
C SER A 96 -10.38 0.32 -11.34
N GLN A 97 -10.08 1.62 -11.37
CA GLN A 97 -9.02 2.22 -12.19
C GLN A 97 -7.74 2.50 -11.39
N LEU A 98 -7.64 2.02 -10.16
CA LEU A 98 -6.47 2.24 -9.31
C LEU A 98 -5.19 1.67 -9.93
N ARG A 99 -4.17 2.52 -10.00
CA ARG A 99 -2.81 2.24 -10.48
C ARG A 99 -1.79 2.53 -9.40
N ALA A 100 -0.65 1.85 -9.46
CA ALA A 100 0.45 2.13 -8.54
C ALA A 100 0.82 3.62 -8.56
N GLY A 101 0.99 4.22 -7.38
CA GLY A 101 1.23 5.64 -7.20
C GLY A 101 -0.04 6.49 -7.01
N ASP A 102 -1.24 5.95 -7.27
CA ASP A 102 -2.49 6.65 -6.94
C ASP A 102 -2.69 6.77 -5.43
N LEU A 103 -3.48 7.74 -5.00
CA LEU A 103 -3.77 7.98 -3.59
C LEU A 103 -5.14 7.44 -3.21
N VAL A 104 -5.20 6.74 -2.09
CA VAL A 104 -6.42 6.21 -1.48
C VAL A 104 -6.70 6.95 -0.18
N PHE A 105 -7.95 7.37 0.03
CA PHE A 105 -8.36 8.21 1.15
C PHE A 105 -9.38 7.49 2.03
N PHE A 106 -9.26 7.71 3.34
CA PHE A 106 -10.06 7.02 4.34
C PHE A 106 -10.53 7.94 5.48
N ASN A 107 -11.63 7.52 6.11
CA ASN A 107 -12.17 8.07 7.35
C ASN A 107 -11.76 7.24 8.57
N THR A 108 -10.56 7.44 9.09
CA THR A 108 -10.04 6.74 10.29
C THR A 108 -10.28 7.53 11.58
N MET A 109 -10.56 8.84 11.48
CA MET A 109 -10.70 9.75 12.62
C MET A 109 -12.11 10.37 12.74
N ASN A 110 -13.14 9.70 12.24
CA ASN A 110 -14.52 10.22 12.16
C ASN A 110 -14.62 11.60 11.47
N LYS A 111 -13.72 11.84 10.52
CA LYS A 111 -13.64 13.06 9.71
C LYS A 111 -13.35 12.68 8.26
N PRO A 112 -14.06 13.29 7.28
CA PRO A 112 -13.78 13.02 5.88
C PRO A 112 -12.33 13.28 5.50
N PHE A 113 -11.77 12.37 4.71
CA PHE A 113 -10.40 12.38 4.19
C PHE A 113 -9.37 12.56 5.30
N SER A 114 -9.63 11.99 6.48
CA SER A 114 -8.72 12.06 7.63
C SER A 114 -7.39 11.34 7.41
N HIS A 115 -7.35 10.37 6.50
CA HIS A 115 -6.19 9.52 6.26
C HIS A 115 -5.94 9.32 4.77
N VAL A 116 -4.67 9.20 4.40
CA VAL A 116 -4.23 8.96 3.02
C VAL A 116 -3.17 7.87 2.97
N GLY A 117 -3.21 7.06 1.91
CA GLY A 117 -2.18 6.08 1.57
C GLY A 117 -1.84 6.12 0.09
N ILE A 118 -0.67 5.58 -0.25
CA ILE A 118 -0.20 5.43 -1.63
C ILE A 118 -0.51 4.00 -2.07
N TYR A 119 -1.24 3.83 -3.16
CA TYR A 119 -1.57 2.54 -3.72
C TYR A 119 -0.35 1.92 -4.40
N LEU A 120 -0.14 0.62 -4.18
CA LEU A 120 1.01 -0.13 -4.66
C LEU A 120 0.63 -1.14 -5.77
N GLY A 121 -0.66 -1.27 -6.10
CA GLY A 121 -1.16 -2.38 -6.91
C GLY A 121 -1.69 -3.54 -6.06
N ASP A 122 -2.42 -4.45 -6.70
CA ASP A 122 -2.96 -5.69 -6.10
C ASP A 122 -3.78 -5.52 -4.81
N GLY A 123 -4.51 -4.41 -4.71
CA GLY A 123 -5.30 -4.08 -3.53
C GLY A 123 -4.45 -3.69 -2.32
N ARG A 124 -3.16 -3.36 -2.50
CA ARG A 124 -2.24 -2.97 -1.42
C ARG A 124 -1.96 -1.48 -1.44
N PHE A 125 -1.78 -0.91 -0.27
CA PHE A 125 -1.36 0.48 -0.11
C PHE A 125 -0.40 0.63 1.05
N VAL A 126 0.46 1.63 0.97
CA VAL A 126 1.38 2.02 2.03
C VAL A 126 0.89 3.27 2.73
N HIS A 127 0.99 3.28 4.06
CA HIS A 127 0.58 4.41 4.88
C HIS A 127 1.37 4.51 6.19
N ALA A 128 1.34 5.70 6.79
CA ALA A 128 1.82 5.94 8.15
C ALA A 128 0.60 6.17 9.06
N PRO A 129 0.31 5.29 10.04
CA PRO A 129 -0.95 5.29 10.78
C PRO A 129 -1.08 6.38 11.85
N SER A 130 0.04 6.99 12.28
CA SER A 130 0.08 8.01 13.33
C SER A 130 1.48 8.65 13.45
N THR A 131 1.63 9.69 14.26
CA THR A 131 2.93 10.22 14.71
C THR A 131 3.81 9.09 15.24
N ASN A 132 5.06 9.01 14.76
CA ASN A 132 6.02 7.93 15.03
C ASN A 132 5.60 6.53 14.56
N GLY A 133 4.49 6.41 13.84
CA GLY A 133 4.02 5.18 13.22
C GLY A 133 5.04 4.69 12.19
N LYS A 134 5.30 3.39 12.19
CA LYS A 134 6.08 2.77 11.13
C LYS A 134 5.28 2.79 9.83
N VAL A 135 5.93 3.18 8.74
CA VAL A 135 5.38 2.98 7.41
C VAL A 135 5.20 1.47 7.20
N HIS A 136 4.01 1.06 6.78
CA HIS A 136 3.73 -0.35 6.50
C HIS A 136 2.69 -0.50 5.39
N ILE A 137 2.64 -1.71 4.84
CA ILE A 137 1.71 -2.09 3.78
C ILE A 137 0.47 -2.69 4.42
N THR A 138 -0.69 -2.23 3.96
CA THR A 138 -1.99 -2.79 4.32
C THR A 138 -2.78 -3.10 3.04
N ARG A 139 -3.76 -4.00 3.14
CA ARG A 139 -4.68 -4.32 2.04
C ARG A 139 -5.96 -3.48 2.14
N MET A 140 -6.49 -3.09 0.99
CA MET A 140 -7.76 -2.38 0.88
C MET A 140 -8.96 -3.21 1.32
N ASP A 141 -8.88 -4.54 1.17
CA ASP A 141 -9.91 -5.49 1.62
C ASP A 141 -9.87 -5.76 3.13
N ASN A 142 -8.92 -5.17 3.86
CA ASN A 142 -8.93 -5.21 5.31
C ASN A 142 -10.26 -4.63 5.83
N PRO A 143 -11.04 -5.34 6.67
CA PRO A 143 -12.37 -4.90 7.08
C PRO A 143 -12.42 -3.52 7.73
N TYR A 144 -11.35 -3.10 8.41
CA TYR A 144 -11.25 -1.76 8.99
C TYR A 144 -11.16 -0.68 7.92
N PHE A 145 -10.30 -0.87 6.91
CA PHE A 145 -10.07 0.09 5.83
C PHE A 145 -11.16 0.05 4.76
N ALA A 146 -11.65 -1.13 4.40
CA ALA A 146 -12.73 -1.31 3.43
C ALA A 146 -13.99 -0.52 3.83
N ARG A 147 -14.35 -0.54 5.12
CA ARG A 147 -15.50 0.21 5.67
C ARG A 147 -15.28 1.73 5.72
N ARG A 148 -14.04 2.18 5.61
CA ARG A 148 -13.61 3.58 5.79
C ARG A 148 -13.10 4.19 4.50
N PHE A 149 -13.07 3.44 3.41
CA PHE A 149 -12.63 3.94 2.12
C PHE A 149 -13.65 4.97 1.63
N GLU A 150 -13.15 6.16 1.26
CA GLU A 150 -13.99 7.26 0.81
C GLU A 150 -13.78 7.57 -0.67
N MET A 151 -12.52 7.61 -1.12
CA MET A 151 -12.21 7.90 -2.52
C MET A 151 -10.78 7.53 -2.93
N ALA A 152 -10.56 7.51 -4.25
CA ALA A 152 -9.25 7.42 -4.88
C ALA A 152 -8.98 8.64 -5.76
N ARG A 153 -7.73 9.11 -5.78
CA ARG A 153 -7.26 10.20 -6.64
C ARG A 153 -6.00 9.80 -7.41
N SER A 154 -5.93 10.19 -8.68
CA SER A 154 -4.71 10.14 -9.47
C SER A 154 -4.08 11.53 -9.60
N TYR A 155 -2.75 11.55 -9.58
CA TYR A 155 -1.91 12.71 -9.91
C TYR A 155 -1.14 12.53 -11.21
N PHE A 156 -1.24 11.34 -11.79
CA PHE A 156 -0.59 10.98 -13.04
C PHE A 156 -1.65 10.75 -14.11
N ASN A 157 -1.31 11.06 -15.35
CA ASN A 157 -2.19 10.82 -16.50
C ASN A 157 -1.92 9.43 -17.05
#